data_AF-A0A6C0HJ54-F1
#
_entry.id   AF-A0A6C0HJ54-F1
#
_cell.length_a   1.000
_cell.length_b   1.000
_cell.length_c   1.000
_cell.angle_alpha   90.00
_cell.angle_beta   90.00
_cell.angle_gamma   90.00
#
_symmetry.space_group_name_H-M   'P 1'
#
loop_
_entity.id
_entity.type
_entity.pdbx_description
1 polymer ?
#
loop_
_entity_poly.entity_id
_entity_poly.type
_entity_poly.pdbx_seq_one_letter_code
_entity_poly.pdbx_strand_id
1 'polypeptide(L)'
;MIIIYNSNYDLIINTIEYIYSIFGNLFFNEYFPRLNYVYTNANPSTYKSIQIINGLQSITQDSKTAYNTRIVQATSSDAVDAIVSLAIKVNDSIPIINGLQSITQDLKTVYNTRIVQATSNNDVDAIVSAAKKINDSIQIINGLQSITQDSKTAYNTRIVQATSSDDVDAIVSEAKKINDSIQIINGLQSITQDSKTAYNTRIVQATSSDDVDAIVSEAKKINDSIQIIN
;
A
#
# COMPACT_ATOMS: atom_id res chain seq x y z
N MET A 1 -46.87 36.23 -2.69
CA MET A 1 -46.08 35.80 -1.53
C MET A 1 -44.62 35.98 -1.91
N ILE A 2 -44.00 37.06 -1.44
CA ILE A 2 -42.61 37.41 -1.78
C ILE A 2 -41.72 36.55 -0.89
N ILE A 3 -41.04 35.56 -1.47
CA ILE A 3 -39.97 34.84 -0.78
C ILE A 3 -38.76 35.79 -0.81
N ILE A 4 -38.58 36.53 0.28
CA ILE A 4 -37.35 37.31 0.49
C ILE A 4 -36.27 36.29 0.84
N TYR A 5 -35.48 35.88 -0.15
CA TYR A 5 -34.19 35.22 0.09
C TYR A 5 -33.30 36.22 0.82
N ASN A 6 -33.19 36.05 2.13
CA ASN A 6 -32.43 36.95 2.99
C ASN A 6 -30.96 36.54 2.90
N SER A 7 -30.11 37.31 2.21
CA SER A 7 -28.67 37.04 2.07
C SER A 7 -27.91 36.89 3.39
N ASN A 8 -28.52 37.33 4.51
CA ASN A 8 -28.00 37.10 5.85
C ASN A 8 -28.11 35.63 6.29
N TYR A 9 -29.08 34.87 5.76
CA TYR A 9 -29.27 33.45 6.10
C TYR A 9 -28.14 32.60 5.53
N ASP A 10 -27.76 32.84 4.27
CA ASP A 10 -26.62 32.16 3.64
C ASP A 10 -25.31 32.51 4.35
N LEU A 11 -25.13 33.77 4.79
CA LEU A 11 -23.94 34.18 5.55
C LEU A 11 -23.86 33.50 6.93
N ILE A 12 -24.99 33.36 7.62
CA ILE A 12 -25.09 32.66 8.91
C ILE A 12 -24.79 31.17 8.73
N ILE A 13 -25.35 30.52 7.70
CA ILE A 13 -25.09 29.10 7.43
C ILE A 13 -23.63 28.86 7.07
N ASN A 14 -23.03 29.66 6.19
CA ASN A 14 -21.59 29.56 5.85
C ASN A 14 -20.68 29.76 7.07
N THR A 15 -21.06 30.67 7.98
CA THR A 15 -20.32 30.91 9.23
C THR A 15 -20.43 29.72 10.18
N ILE A 16 -21.62 29.11 10.30
CA ILE A 16 -21.83 27.91 11.11
C ILE A 16 -21.04 26.73 10.54
N GLU A 17 -21.03 26.54 9.22
CA GLU A 17 -20.28 25.50 8.51
C GLU A 17 -18.78 25.57 8.76
N TYR A 18 -18.22 26.78 8.71
CA TYR A 18 -16.80 27.03 9.01
C TYR A 18 -16.45 26.71 10.46
N ILE A 19 -17.29 27.12 11.42
CA ILE A 19 -17.05 26.81 12.84
C ILE A 19 -17.21 25.28 13.06
N TYR A 20 -18.12 24.62 12.34
CA TYR A 20 -18.34 23.17 12.44
C TYR A 20 -17.15 22.37 11.89
N SER A 21 -16.56 22.83 10.79
CA SER A 21 -15.39 22.18 10.18
C SER A 21 -14.15 22.25 11.08
N ILE A 22 -14.02 23.31 11.89
CA ILE A 22 -12.88 23.54 12.79
C ILE A 22 -13.06 22.84 14.14
N PHE A 23 -14.21 23.02 14.80
CA PHE A 23 -14.36 22.65 16.22
C PHE A 23 -15.10 21.33 16.44
N GLY A 24 -15.72 20.77 15.39
CA GLY A 24 -16.45 19.51 15.48
C GLY A 24 -17.73 19.57 16.34
N ASN A 25 -18.40 18.42 16.44
CA ASN A 25 -19.77 18.31 16.96
C ASN A 25 -19.87 18.52 18.49
N LEU A 26 -18.85 18.11 19.25
CA LEU A 26 -18.83 18.24 20.72
C LEU A 26 -18.87 19.71 21.17
N PHE A 27 -18.01 20.54 20.59
CA PHE A 27 -17.98 21.97 20.89
C PHE A 27 -19.27 22.67 20.48
N PHE A 28 -19.84 22.34 19.31
CA PHE A 28 -21.06 22.99 18.84
C PHE A 28 -22.31 22.64 19.64
N ASN A 29 -22.46 21.39 20.06
CA ASN A 29 -23.59 20.96 20.88
C ASN A 29 -23.57 21.59 22.27
N GLU A 30 -22.38 21.74 22.85
CA GLU A 30 -22.22 22.28 24.20
C GLU A 30 -22.36 23.81 24.23
N TYR A 31 -21.78 24.50 23.25
CA TYR A 31 -21.68 25.97 23.29
C TYR A 31 -22.68 26.70 22.35
N PHE A 32 -23.23 26.03 21.33
CA PHE A 32 -24.11 26.66 20.33
C PHE A 32 -25.33 25.79 19.91
N PRO A 33 -26.15 25.29 20.86
CA PRO A 33 -27.20 24.31 20.59
C PRO A 33 -28.30 24.81 19.63
N ARG A 34 -28.64 26.12 19.67
CA ARG A 34 -29.63 26.71 18.76
C ARG A 34 -29.13 26.83 17.32
N LEU A 35 -27.84 27.12 17.12
CA LEU A 35 -27.23 27.18 15.79
C LEU A 35 -27.07 25.77 15.21
N ASN A 36 -26.71 24.79 16.05
CA ASN A 36 -26.69 23.38 15.66
C ASN A 36 -28.08 22.91 15.18
N TYR A 37 -29.15 23.26 15.89
CA TYR A 37 -30.53 22.92 15.50
C TYR A 37 -30.97 23.54 14.16
N VAL A 38 -30.55 24.76 13.84
CA VAL A 38 -30.89 25.39 12.55
C VAL A 38 -30.12 24.73 11.41
N TYR A 39 -28.84 24.44 11.61
CA TYR A 39 -27.99 23.80 10.60
C TYR A 39 -28.39 22.35 10.30
N THR A 40 -28.72 21.56 11.32
CA THR A 40 -29.18 20.17 11.16
C THR A 40 -30.50 20.08 10.39
N ASN A 41 -31.42 21.01 10.63
CA ASN A 41 -32.71 21.05 9.93
C ASN A 41 -32.62 21.64 8.52
N ALA A 42 -31.66 22.52 8.26
CA ALA A 42 -31.45 23.09 6.93
C ALA A 42 -30.69 22.15 6.00
N ASN A 43 -29.71 21.38 6.51
CA ASN A 43 -28.84 20.50 5.71
C ASN A 43 -28.63 19.11 6.37
N PRO A 44 -29.69 18.29 6.51
CA PRO A 44 -29.63 17.04 7.27
C PRO A 44 -28.64 16.00 6.69
N SER A 45 -28.50 15.93 5.36
CA SER A 45 -27.58 14.99 4.70
C SER A 45 -26.11 15.36 4.93
N THR A 46 -25.76 16.63 4.76
CA THR A 46 -24.41 17.18 5.01
C THR A 46 -23.99 16.96 6.46
N TYR A 47 -24.92 17.18 7.41
CA TYR A 47 -24.68 16.95 8.83
C TYR A 47 -24.32 15.49 9.13
N LYS A 48 -25.11 14.53 8.61
CA LYS A 48 -24.87 13.10 8.81
C LYS A 48 -23.50 12.69 8.22
N SER A 49 -23.14 13.22 7.06
CA SER A 49 -21.83 12.97 6.43
C SER A 49 -20.67 13.43 7.30
N ILE A 50 -20.76 14.64 7.88
CA ILE A 50 -19.73 15.16 8.81
C ILE A 50 -19.61 14.29 10.07
N GLN A 51 -20.72 13.75 10.59
CA GLN A 51 -20.67 12.82 11.73
C GLN A 51 -19.92 11.54 11.38
N ILE A 52 -20.13 10.99 10.17
CA ILE A 52 -19.41 9.82 9.68
C ILE A 52 -17.90 10.12 9.67
N ILE A 53 -17.48 11.23 9.05
CA ILE A 53 -16.06 11.63 8.97
C ILE A 53 -15.43 11.74 10.36
N ASN A 54 -16.10 12.40 11.29
CA ASN A 54 -15.58 12.60 12.63
C ASN A 54 -15.44 11.29 13.42
N GLY A 55 -16.30 10.31 13.12
CA GLY A 55 -16.26 8.96 13.68
C GLY A 55 -15.15 8.05 13.15
N LEU A 56 -14.48 8.42 12.04
CA LEU A 56 -13.36 7.63 11.50
C LEU A 56 -12.18 7.61 12.49
N GLN A 57 -11.53 6.47 12.66
CA GLN A 57 -10.55 6.26 13.74
C GLN A 57 -9.09 6.23 13.26
N SER A 58 -8.87 5.95 11.98
CA SER A 58 -7.52 5.71 11.43
C SER A 58 -6.95 6.91 10.68
N ILE A 59 -7.73 7.96 10.46
CA ILE A 59 -7.28 9.22 9.85
C ILE A 59 -7.06 10.30 10.91
N THR A 60 -6.14 11.24 10.64
CA THR A 60 -5.82 12.35 11.53
C THR A 60 -6.97 13.36 11.61
N GLN A 61 -6.95 14.20 12.66
CA GLN A 61 -7.92 15.28 12.81
C GLN A 61 -7.83 16.27 11.63
N ASP A 62 -6.63 16.59 11.15
CA ASP A 62 -6.44 17.46 9.99
C ASP A 62 -7.11 16.88 8.72
N SER A 63 -7.00 15.56 8.52
CA SER A 63 -7.67 14.89 7.41
C SER A 63 -9.19 14.98 7.54
N LYS A 64 -9.72 14.78 8.76
CA LYS A 64 -11.17 14.95 9.04
C LYS A 64 -11.63 16.37 8.71
N THR A 65 -10.89 17.37 9.15
CA THR A 65 -11.17 18.79 8.87
C THR A 65 -11.17 19.07 7.36
N ALA A 66 -10.21 18.53 6.63
CA ALA A 66 -10.14 18.67 5.17
C ALA A 66 -11.35 18.03 4.47
N TYR A 67 -11.75 16.82 4.87
CA TYR A 67 -12.95 16.17 4.34
C TYR A 67 -14.24 16.92 4.68
N ASN A 68 -14.40 17.37 5.94
CA ASN A 68 -15.55 18.17 6.36
C ASN A 68 -15.66 19.47 5.54
N THR A 69 -14.54 20.13 5.28
CA THR A 69 -14.48 21.34 4.45
C THR A 69 -14.96 21.05 3.01
N ARG A 70 -14.49 19.95 2.42
CA ARG A 70 -14.92 19.51 1.08
C ARG A 70 -16.41 19.17 1.04
N ILE A 71 -16.95 18.54 2.08
CA ILE A 71 -18.37 18.19 2.19
C ILE A 71 -19.23 19.47 2.21
N VAL A 72 -18.84 20.47 2.99
CA VAL A 72 -19.51 21.78 3.05
C VAL A 72 -19.48 22.47 1.69
N GLN A 73 -18.36 22.40 0.97
CA GLN A 73 -18.18 23.05 -0.33
C GLN A 73 -18.82 22.30 -1.50
N ALA A 74 -19.30 21.07 -1.28
CA ALA A 74 -19.88 20.25 -2.32
C ALA A 74 -21.22 20.82 -2.80
N THR A 75 -21.40 20.89 -4.11
CA THR A 75 -22.60 21.49 -4.73
C THR A 75 -23.68 20.47 -5.09
N SER A 76 -23.43 19.18 -4.83
CA SER A 76 -24.37 18.08 -5.09
C SER A 76 -24.25 16.96 -4.06
N SER A 77 -25.32 16.19 -3.90
CA SER A 77 -25.33 14.97 -3.07
C SER A 77 -24.29 13.96 -3.55
N ASP A 78 -24.16 13.78 -4.86
CA ASP A 78 -23.23 12.82 -5.45
C ASP A 78 -21.77 13.18 -5.12
N ALA A 79 -21.45 14.49 -5.09
CA ALA A 79 -20.14 14.96 -4.67
C ALA A 79 -19.90 14.70 -3.18
N VAL A 80 -20.90 14.93 -2.32
CA VAL A 80 -20.82 14.57 -0.88
C VAL A 80 -20.59 13.07 -0.70
N ASP A 81 -21.36 12.23 -1.39
CA ASP A 81 -21.25 10.78 -1.30
C ASP A 81 -19.88 10.28 -1.76
N ALA A 82 -19.34 10.84 -2.84
CA ALA A 82 -17.99 10.54 -3.31
C ALA A 82 -16.91 10.92 -2.28
N ILE A 83 -17.05 12.09 -1.63
CA ILE A 83 -16.10 12.55 -0.60
C ILE A 83 -16.16 11.63 0.64
N VAL A 84 -17.36 11.29 1.10
CA VAL A 84 -17.55 10.38 2.26
C VAL A 84 -17.02 8.99 1.94
N SER A 85 -17.33 8.46 0.75
CA SER A 85 -16.84 7.16 0.29
C SER A 85 -15.31 7.11 0.28
N LEU A 86 -14.65 8.15 -0.24
CA LEU A 86 -13.20 8.25 -0.23
C LEU A 86 -12.63 8.29 1.19
N ALA A 87 -13.21 9.09 2.08
CA ALA A 87 -12.73 9.19 3.45
C ALA A 87 -12.82 7.86 4.22
N ILE A 88 -13.93 7.12 4.06
CA ILE A 88 -14.10 5.77 4.61
C ILE A 88 -13.03 4.84 4.03
N LYS A 89 -12.84 4.86 2.70
CA LYS A 89 -11.84 4.02 2.03
C LYS A 89 -10.42 4.28 2.52
N VAL A 90 -10.05 5.55 2.68
CA VAL A 90 -8.77 5.98 3.26
C VAL A 90 -8.63 5.47 4.70
N ASN A 91 -9.66 5.66 5.52
CA ASN A 91 -9.69 5.16 6.90
C ASN A 91 -9.45 3.65 6.96
N ASP A 92 -10.17 2.87 6.17
CA ASP A 92 -10.11 1.41 6.22
C ASP A 92 -8.80 0.85 5.66
N SER A 93 -8.15 1.60 4.76
CA SER A 93 -6.90 1.18 4.11
C SER A 93 -5.66 1.35 4.99
N ILE A 94 -5.65 2.33 5.90
CA ILE A 94 -4.51 2.58 6.80
C ILE A 94 -4.21 1.36 7.71
N PRO A 95 -5.19 0.74 8.39
CA PRO A 95 -4.96 -0.48 9.16
C PRO A 95 -4.43 -1.64 8.32
N ILE A 96 -4.87 -1.77 7.06
CA ILE A 96 -4.39 -2.80 6.13
C ILE A 96 -2.88 -2.63 5.90
N ILE A 97 -2.42 -1.43 5.58
CA ILE A 97 -0.99 -1.13 5.40
C ILE A 97 -0.21 -1.40 6.68
N ASN A 98 -0.73 -0.95 7.83
CA ASN A 98 -0.06 -1.14 9.11
C ASN A 98 0.07 -2.62 9.49
N GLY A 99 -0.89 -3.46 9.06
CA GLY A 99 -0.90 -4.90 9.26
C GLY A 99 0.07 -5.69 8.38
N LEU A 100 0.67 -5.09 7.34
CA LEU A 100 1.66 -5.78 6.49
C LEU A 100 2.92 -6.11 7.29
N GLN A 101 3.35 -7.37 7.28
CA GLN A 101 4.38 -7.87 8.20
C GLN A 101 5.80 -7.81 7.64
N SER A 102 5.96 -7.66 6.33
CA SER A 102 7.25 -7.85 5.65
C SER A 102 7.82 -6.58 5.05
N ILE A 103 7.10 -5.47 5.14
CA ILE A 103 7.60 -4.14 4.83
C ILE A 103 7.96 -3.37 6.09
N THR A 104 8.94 -2.47 5.99
CA THR A 104 9.41 -1.64 7.11
C THR A 104 8.37 -0.59 7.52
N GLN A 105 8.53 -0.04 8.73
CA GLN A 105 7.67 1.04 9.21
C GLN A 105 7.78 2.31 8.35
N ASP A 106 8.97 2.61 7.81
CA ASP A 106 9.17 3.74 6.91
C ASP A 106 8.37 3.55 5.62
N LEU A 107 8.39 2.34 5.04
CA LEU A 107 7.65 2.06 3.82
C LEU A 107 6.13 2.09 4.06
N LYS A 108 5.66 1.61 5.23
CA LYS A 108 4.26 1.79 5.66
C LYS A 108 3.87 3.27 5.72
N THR A 109 4.76 4.11 6.26
CA THR A 109 4.54 5.55 6.36
C THR A 109 4.43 6.21 4.99
N VAL A 110 5.28 5.81 4.03
CA VAL A 110 5.19 6.25 2.64
C VAL A 110 3.84 5.89 2.02
N TYR A 111 3.39 4.63 2.16
CA TYR A 111 2.09 4.20 1.63
C TYR A 111 0.91 4.89 2.30
N ASN A 112 0.91 5.03 3.63
CA ASN A 112 -0.15 5.75 4.35
C ASN A 112 -0.24 7.21 3.94
N THR A 113 0.91 7.87 3.72
CA THR A 113 0.95 9.25 3.21
C THR A 113 0.28 9.35 1.85
N ARG A 114 0.62 8.43 0.93
CA ARG A 114 0.00 8.37 -0.40
C ARG A 114 -1.51 8.10 -0.32
N ILE A 115 -1.95 7.23 0.58
CA ILE A 115 -3.37 6.92 0.80
C ILE A 115 -4.13 8.18 1.26
N VAL A 116 -3.59 8.94 2.21
CA VAL A 116 -4.21 10.19 2.67
C VAL A 116 -4.27 11.26 1.56
N GLN A 117 -3.30 11.27 0.66
CA GLN A 117 -3.23 12.19 -0.48
C GLN A 117 -4.04 11.74 -1.70
N ALA A 118 -4.60 10.53 -1.68
CA ALA A 118 -5.36 9.97 -2.80
C ALA A 118 -6.62 10.81 -3.10
N THR A 119 -6.95 10.95 -4.38
CA THR A 119 -8.08 11.77 -4.82
C THR A 119 -9.32 10.96 -5.18
N SER A 120 -9.18 9.65 -5.32
CA SER A 120 -10.25 8.73 -5.69
C SER A 120 -10.10 7.36 -5.00
N ASN A 121 -11.19 6.59 -4.96
CA ASN A 121 -11.16 5.22 -4.44
C ASN A 121 -10.20 4.33 -5.23
N ASN A 122 -10.12 4.52 -6.55
CA ASN A 122 -9.24 3.76 -7.43
C ASN A 122 -7.76 4.03 -7.11
N ASP A 123 -7.41 5.28 -6.78
CA ASP A 123 -6.04 5.61 -6.36
C ASP A 123 -5.70 4.87 -5.06
N VAL A 124 -6.61 4.86 -4.07
CA VAL A 124 -6.41 4.13 -2.82
C VAL A 124 -6.25 2.64 -3.08
N ASP A 125 -7.09 2.05 -3.92
CA ASP A 125 -7.02 0.63 -4.28
C ASP A 125 -5.69 0.28 -4.97
N ALA A 126 -5.21 1.13 -5.89
CA ALA A 126 -3.92 0.96 -6.55
C ALA A 126 -2.77 1.02 -5.55
N ILE A 127 -2.80 1.97 -4.61
CA ILE A 127 -1.76 2.14 -3.58
C ILE A 127 -1.72 0.92 -2.64
N VAL A 128 -2.88 0.46 -2.15
CA VAL A 128 -2.99 -0.71 -1.27
C VAL A 128 -2.52 -1.98 -2.00
N SER A 129 -2.91 -2.14 -3.27
CA SER A 129 -2.51 -3.29 -4.08
C SER A 129 -0.99 -3.32 -4.29
N ALA A 130 -0.38 -2.17 -4.58
CA ALA A 130 1.07 -2.06 -4.69
C ALA A 130 1.77 -2.42 -3.37
N ALA A 131 1.29 -1.93 -2.23
CA ALA A 131 1.88 -2.25 -0.93
C ALA A 131 1.80 -3.75 -0.58
N LYS A 132 0.64 -4.38 -0.85
CA LYS A 132 0.46 -5.83 -0.67
C LYS A 132 1.41 -6.62 -1.56
N LYS A 133 1.52 -6.25 -2.84
CA LYS A 133 2.44 -6.88 -3.79
C LYS A 133 3.89 -6.84 -3.28
N ILE A 134 4.35 -5.68 -2.82
CA ILE A 134 5.70 -5.55 -2.25
C ILE A 134 5.86 -6.42 -1.00
N ASN A 135 4.90 -6.41 -0.08
CA ASN A 135 4.91 -7.26 1.11
C ASN A 135 5.04 -8.75 0.74
N ASP A 136 4.19 -9.23 -0.15
CA ASP A 136 4.12 -10.64 -0.53
C ASP A 136 5.39 -11.08 -1.27
N SER A 137 5.92 -10.23 -2.14
CA SER A 137 7.19 -10.46 -2.83
C SER A 137 8.36 -10.58 -1.84
N ILE A 138 8.45 -9.71 -0.84
CA ILE A 138 9.48 -9.80 0.20
C ILE A 138 9.32 -11.09 1.03
N GLN A 139 8.08 -11.50 1.34
CA GLN A 139 7.83 -12.78 2.01
C GLN A 139 8.36 -13.96 1.21
N ILE A 140 8.09 -13.98 -0.10
CA ILE A 140 8.58 -15.01 -1.00
C ILE A 140 10.11 -15.05 -0.99
N ILE A 141 10.79 -13.91 -1.17
CA ILE A 141 12.26 -13.84 -1.16
C ILE A 141 12.83 -14.36 0.17
N ASN A 142 12.26 -13.92 1.29
CA ASN A 142 12.74 -14.34 2.61
C ASN A 142 12.54 -15.84 2.86
N GLY A 143 11.51 -16.44 2.25
CA GLY A 143 11.22 -17.87 2.30
C GLY A 143 12.15 -18.76 1.44
N LEU A 144 12.93 -18.20 0.52
CA LEU A 144 13.86 -18.98 -0.31
C LEU A 144 14.98 -19.59 0.55
N GLN A 145 15.19 -20.91 0.47
CA GLN A 145 16.04 -21.64 1.41
C GLN A 145 17.51 -21.75 0.98
N SER A 146 17.79 -21.55 -0.31
CA SER A 146 19.10 -21.88 -0.88
C SER A 146 19.94 -20.68 -1.29
N ILE A 147 19.38 -19.47 -1.20
CA ILE A 147 20.11 -18.21 -1.35
C ILE A 147 20.51 -17.62 0.00
N THR A 148 21.60 -16.86 0.03
CA THR A 148 22.13 -16.24 1.26
C THR A 148 21.26 -15.09 1.75
N GLN A 149 21.44 -14.68 3.01
CA GLN A 149 20.75 -13.52 3.55
C GLN A 149 21.13 -12.21 2.84
N ASP A 150 22.37 -12.10 2.37
CA ASP A 150 22.84 -10.95 1.60
C ASP A 150 22.12 -10.86 0.25
N SER A 151 21.99 -11.99 -0.46
CA SER A 151 21.21 -12.04 -1.70
C SER A 151 19.73 -11.69 -1.47
N LYS A 152 19.12 -12.21 -0.40
CA LYS A 152 17.74 -11.84 -0.02
C LYS A 152 17.60 -10.34 0.20
N THR A 153 18.55 -9.74 0.91
CA THR A 153 18.56 -8.30 1.20
C THR A 153 18.69 -7.48 -0.08
N ALA A 154 19.56 -7.89 -1.00
CA ALA A 154 19.71 -7.25 -2.31
C ALA A 154 18.42 -7.33 -3.14
N TYR A 155 17.77 -8.50 -3.20
CA TYR A 155 16.49 -8.68 -3.88
C TYR A 155 15.36 -7.85 -3.25
N ASN A 156 15.24 -7.84 -1.93
CA ASN A 156 14.25 -7.02 -1.22
C ASN A 156 14.44 -5.52 -1.51
N THR A 157 15.69 -5.06 -1.58
CA THR A 157 16.01 -3.66 -1.93
C THR A 157 15.54 -3.34 -3.35
N ARG A 158 15.83 -4.22 -4.32
CA ARG A 158 15.37 -4.06 -5.71
C ARG A 158 13.85 -4.06 -5.80
N ILE A 159 13.16 -4.92 -5.04
CA ILE A 159 11.69 -4.96 -4.99
C ILE A 159 11.12 -3.62 -4.53
N VAL A 160 11.66 -3.04 -3.46
CA VAL A 160 11.19 -1.73 -2.95
C VAL A 160 11.45 -0.58 -3.92
N GLN A 161 12.52 -0.68 -4.73
CA GLN A 161 12.89 0.32 -5.74
C GLN A 161 12.19 0.14 -7.09
N ALA A 162 11.52 -0.99 -7.30
CA ALA A 162 10.86 -1.30 -8.56
C ALA A 162 9.78 -0.26 -8.90
N THR A 163 9.69 0.10 -10.17
CA THR A 163 8.77 1.16 -10.64
C THR A 163 7.44 0.62 -11.16
N SER A 164 7.36 -0.69 -11.42
CA SER A 164 6.17 -1.37 -11.92
C SER A 164 5.95 -2.72 -11.24
N SER A 165 4.73 -3.26 -11.35
CA SER A 165 4.45 -4.63 -10.87
C SER A 165 5.24 -5.67 -11.65
N ASP A 166 5.45 -5.45 -12.95
CA ASP A 166 6.18 -6.38 -13.81
C ASP A 166 7.66 -6.46 -13.42
N ASP A 167 8.26 -5.32 -13.03
CA ASP A 167 9.62 -5.30 -12.48
C ASP A 167 9.71 -6.13 -11.19
N VAL A 168 8.74 -5.99 -10.28
CA VAL A 168 8.68 -6.79 -9.05
C VAL A 168 8.58 -8.28 -9.38
N ASP A 169 7.73 -8.66 -10.33
CA ASP A 169 7.55 -10.04 -10.75
C ASP A 169 8.80 -10.64 -11.41
N ALA A 170 9.50 -9.85 -12.22
CA ALA A 170 10.77 -10.23 -12.81
C ALA A 170 11.84 -10.47 -11.72
N ILE A 171 11.94 -9.58 -10.74
CA ILE A 171 12.89 -9.71 -9.62
C ILE A 171 12.61 -10.98 -8.79
N VAL A 172 11.34 -11.25 -8.46
CA VAL A 172 10.95 -12.46 -7.72
C VAL A 172 11.25 -13.73 -8.53
N SER A 173 10.98 -13.70 -9.83
CA SER A 173 11.25 -14.84 -10.73
C SER A 173 12.74 -15.12 -10.85
N GLU A 174 13.58 -14.09 -10.95
CA GLU A 174 15.03 -14.21 -10.95
C GLU A 174 15.52 -14.88 -9.65
N ALA A 175 15.08 -14.39 -8.48
CA ALA A 175 15.50 -14.95 -7.20
C ALA A 175 15.09 -16.41 -7.03
N LYS A 176 13.88 -16.79 -7.47
CA LYS A 176 13.42 -18.19 -7.50
C LYS A 176 14.31 -19.05 -8.38
N LYS A 177 14.62 -18.58 -9.59
CA LYS A 177 15.49 -19.32 -10.52
C LYS A 177 16.87 -19.58 -9.91
N ILE A 178 17.46 -18.58 -9.27
CA ILE A 178 18.74 -18.71 -8.56
C ILE A 178 18.64 -19.73 -7.43
N ASN A 179 17.60 -19.63 -6.59
CA ASN A 179 17.34 -20.59 -5.50
C ASN A 179 17.26 -22.03 -6.03
N ASP A 180 16.44 -22.26 -7.04
CA ASP A 180 16.17 -23.60 -7.59
C ASP A 180 17.43 -24.18 -8.25
N SER A 181 18.19 -23.33 -8.94
CA SER A 181 19.47 -23.71 -9.55
C SER A 181 20.48 -24.16 -8.50
N ILE A 182 20.61 -23.44 -7.38
CA ILE A 182 21.47 -23.83 -6.26
C ILE A 182 21.00 -25.16 -5.63
N GLN A 183 19.69 -25.37 -5.49
CA GLN A 183 19.15 -26.65 -5.00
C GLN A 183 19.55 -27.81 -5.90
N ILE A 184 19.44 -27.62 -7.22
CA ILE A 184 19.86 -28.62 -8.20
C ILE A 184 21.35 -28.95 -8.02
N ILE A 185 22.23 -27.94 -7.99
CA ILE A 185 23.68 -28.14 -7.81
C ILE A 185 23.98 -28.90 -6.51
N ASN A 186 23.36 -28.48 -5.41
CA ASN A 186 23.58 -29.10 -4.11
C ASN A 186 23.10 -30.57 -4.06
N GLY A 187 22.08 -30.90 -4.84
CA GLY A 187 21.54 -32.26 -4.98
C GLY A 187 22.34 -33.21 -5.88
N LEU A 188 23.32 -32.72 -6.65
CA LEU A 188 24.18 -33.58 -7.47
C LEU A 188 25.04 -34.50 -6.59
N GLN A 189 25.07 -35.80 -6.90
CA GLN A 189 25.65 -36.81 -6.01
C GLN A 189 27.13 -37.08 -6.26
N SER A 190 27.62 -36.79 -7.47
CA SER A 190 28.92 -37.27 -7.94
C SER A 190 30.00 -36.19 -8.02
N ILE A 191 29.62 -34.91 -7.91
CA ILE A 191 30.57 -33.79 -7.82
C ILE A 191 30.88 -33.44 -6.35
N THR A 192 32.10 -32.95 -6.10
CA THR A 192 32.57 -32.60 -4.75
C THR A 192 31.88 -31.35 -4.20
N GLN A 193 31.97 -31.14 -2.89
CA GLN A 193 31.43 -29.94 -2.25
C GLN A 193 32.12 -28.65 -2.73
N ASP A 194 33.41 -28.72 -3.06
CA ASP A 194 34.15 -27.59 -3.61
C ASP A 194 33.63 -27.22 -5.01
N SER A 195 33.39 -28.23 -5.86
CA SER A 195 32.77 -28.02 -7.18
C SER A 195 31.37 -27.42 -7.05
N LYS A 196 30.53 -27.92 -6.13
CA LYS A 196 29.21 -27.35 -5.84
C LYS A 196 29.31 -25.87 -5.44
N THR A 197 30.25 -25.54 -4.56
CA THR A 197 30.47 -24.17 -4.10
C THR A 197 30.90 -23.25 -5.24
N ALA A 198 31.78 -23.72 -6.13
CA ALA A 198 32.18 -22.98 -7.32
C ALA A 198 31.01 -22.73 -8.28
N TYR A 199 30.17 -23.75 -8.52
CA TYR A 199 28.97 -23.61 -9.35
C TYR A 199 27.94 -22.65 -8.75
N ASN A 200 27.67 -22.75 -7.45
CA ASN A 200 26.76 -21.84 -6.76
C ASN A 200 27.24 -20.38 -6.83
N THR A 201 28.55 -20.16 -6.71
CA THR A 201 29.16 -18.82 -6.85
C THR A 201 28.93 -18.27 -8.27
N ARG A 202 29.16 -19.08 -9.30
CA ARG A 202 28.91 -18.70 -10.70
C ARG A 202 27.43 -18.40 -10.95
N ILE A 203 26.51 -19.18 -10.37
CA ILE A 203 25.06 -18.95 -10.50
C ILE A 203 24.68 -17.58 -9.93
N VAL A 204 25.16 -17.22 -8.74
CA VAL A 204 24.86 -15.92 -8.11
C VAL A 204 25.46 -14.74 -8.89
N GLN A 205 26.57 -14.96 -9.61
CA GLN A 205 27.25 -13.95 -10.42
C GLN A 205 26.72 -13.85 -11.86
N ALA A 206 25.85 -14.77 -12.28
CA ALA A 206 25.30 -14.78 -13.62
C ALA A 206 24.48 -13.52 -13.89
N THR A 207 24.61 -12.95 -15.09
CA THR A 207 23.93 -11.72 -15.49
C THR A 207 22.65 -11.97 -16.29
N SER A 208 22.37 -13.23 -16.63
CA SER A 208 21.18 -13.62 -17.39
C SER A 208 20.64 -14.99 -16.96
N SER A 209 19.36 -15.24 -17.30
CA SER A 209 18.75 -16.56 -17.15
C SER A 209 19.52 -17.64 -17.90
N ASP A 210 19.99 -17.34 -19.11
CA ASP A 210 20.61 -18.32 -19.99
C ASP A 210 21.99 -18.74 -19.46
N ASP A 211 22.72 -17.81 -18.85
CA ASP A 211 23.98 -18.11 -18.17
C ASP A 211 23.75 -19.05 -16.98
N VAL A 212 22.70 -18.82 -16.17
CA VAL A 212 22.32 -19.72 -15.07
C VAL A 212 22.03 -21.12 -15.59
N ASP A 213 21.24 -21.23 -16.66
CA ASP A 213 20.88 -22.53 -17.26
C ASP A 213 22.10 -23.25 -17.85
N ALA A 214 23.03 -22.51 -18.46
CA ALA A 214 24.28 -23.04 -18.98
C ALA A 214 25.15 -23.60 -17.84
N ILE A 215 25.28 -22.87 -16.73
CA ILE A 215 26.05 -23.29 -15.55
C ILE A 215 25.45 -24.58 -14.95
N VAL A 216 24.13 -24.63 -14.77
CA VAL A 216 23.44 -25.83 -14.25
C VAL A 216 23.62 -27.02 -15.18
N SER A 217 23.51 -26.80 -16.49
CA SER A 217 23.69 -27.84 -17.51
C SER A 217 25.13 -28.38 -17.53
N GLU A 218 26.13 -27.52 -17.36
CA GLU A 218 27.52 -27.92 -17.24
C GLU A 218 27.73 -28.83 -16.02
N ALA A 219 27.24 -28.42 -14.85
CA ALA A 219 27.38 -29.21 -13.62
C ALA A 219 26.72 -30.59 -13.72
N LYS A 220 25.53 -30.67 -14.34
CA LYS A 220 24.84 -31.94 -14.61
C LYS A 220 25.67 -32.86 -15.50
N LYS A 221 26.21 -32.34 -16.61
CA LYS A 221 27.07 -33.13 -17.52
C LYS A 221 28.29 -33.70 -16.81
N ILE A 222 28.94 -32.92 -15.94
CA ILE A 222 30.07 -33.41 -15.15
C ILE A 222 29.63 -34.48 -14.16
N ASN A 223 28.54 -34.26 -13.42
CA ASN A 223 27.98 -35.25 -12.52
C ASN A 223 27.74 -36.59 -13.21
N ASP A 224 27.08 -36.57 -14.38
CA ASP A 224 26.72 -37.77 -15.13
C ASP A 224 27.98 -38.47 -15.69
N SER A 225 28.97 -37.70 -16.13
CA SER A 225 30.25 -38.25 -16.61
C SER A 225 31.01 -38.99 -15.51
N ILE A 226 30.95 -38.51 -14.26
CA ILE A 226 31.57 -39.20 -13.12
C ILE A 226 30.79 -40.47 -12.75
N GLN A 227 29.46 -40.47 -12.87
CA GLN A 227 28.63 -41.65 -12.60
C GLN A 227 28.91 -42.82 -13.54
N ILE A 228 29.32 -42.56 -14.78
CA ILE A 228 29.62 -43.61 -15.76
C ILE A 228 30.97 -44.29 -15.45
N ILE A 229 31.85 -43.64 -14.68
CA ILE A 229 33.22 -44.11 -14.40
C ILE A 229 33.30 -44.91 -13.09
N ASN A 230 32.32 -44.76 -12.19
CA ASN A 230 32.25 -45.43 -10.87
C ASN A 230 31.31 -46.63 -10.89
#